data_AF-A0A521Q0W4-F1
#
_entry.id   AF-A0A521Q0W4-F1
#
_cell.length_a   1.000
_cell.length_b   1.000
_cell.length_c   1.000
_cell.angle_alpha   90.00
_cell.angle_beta   90.00
_cell.angle_gamma   90.00
#
_symmetry.space_group_name_H-M   'P 1'
#
loop_
_entity.id
_entity.type
_entity.pdbx_description
1 polymer ?
#
loop_
_entity_poly.entity_id
_entity_poly.type
_entity_poly.pdbx_seq_one_letter_code
_entity_poly.pdbx_strand_id
1 'polypeptide(L)'
;MTVQITDSLDIEGMHAMVACDMFIELHPRIVRLSDEAAEESCPGALSTACHREFWASWAIKGGKLYLVDVIGRFVLVGEEPLFAEWYSGTIRAGAGKMLRRPTIGYGLCERKIEIEVKDGIALHQREWRFYLSGNVIQAPPDAPPPYVGELPSWIRKKQ
;
A
#
# COMPACT_ATOMS: atom_id res chain seq x y z
N MET A 1 -19.34 0.85 2.27
CA MET A 1 -17.93 1.24 2.25
C MET A 1 -17.42 1.19 0.83
N THR A 2 -16.57 2.14 0.46
CA THR A 2 -16.04 2.36 -0.89
C THR A 2 -14.68 1.66 -1.08
N VAL A 3 -14.23 1.56 -2.33
CA VAL A 3 -12.87 1.13 -2.69
C VAL A 3 -11.88 2.14 -2.11
N GLN A 4 -10.76 1.65 -1.58
CA GLN A 4 -9.68 2.49 -1.06
C GLN A 4 -8.68 2.80 -2.18
N ILE A 5 -8.24 4.06 -2.27
CA ILE A 5 -7.10 4.43 -3.12
C ILE A 5 -5.83 3.75 -2.58
N THR A 6 -5.18 2.97 -3.44
CA THR A 6 -4.00 2.17 -3.10
C THR A 6 -2.71 2.92 -3.34
N ASP A 7 -1.78 2.82 -2.40
CA ASP A 7 -0.42 3.31 -2.61
C ASP A 7 0.29 2.54 -3.72
N SER A 8 1.28 3.18 -4.33
CA SER A 8 2.22 2.50 -5.21
C SER A 8 3.41 1.97 -4.42
N LEU A 9 3.96 0.84 -4.84
CA LEU A 9 5.16 0.24 -4.27
C LEU A 9 6.06 -0.27 -5.39
N ASP A 10 7.30 0.21 -5.44
CA ASP A 10 8.36 -0.35 -6.26
C ASP A 10 9.20 -1.34 -5.42
N ILE A 11 9.34 -2.58 -5.86
CA ILE A 11 10.14 -3.61 -5.16
C ILE A 11 11.29 -3.99 -6.08
N GLU A 12 12.48 -3.42 -5.88
CA GLU A 12 13.67 -3.69 -6.70
C GLU A 12 13.37 -3.56 -8.22
N GLY A 13 12.61 -2.52 -8.61
CA GLY A 13 12.17 -2.29 -9.99
C GLY A 13 10.89 -3.02 -10.43
N MET A 14 10.27 -3.82 -9.55
CA MET A 14 8.95 -4.39 -9.79
C MET A 14 7.85 -3.47 -9.27
N HIS A 15 7.00 -2.97 -10.16
CA HIS A 15 5.81 -2.21 -9.75
C HIS A 15 4.73 -3.11 -9.14
N ALA A 16 4.24 -2.69 -7.98
CA ALA A 16 3.18 -3.31 -7.20
C ALA A 16 2.25 -2.23 -6.62
N MET A 17 1.07 -2.67 -6.19
CA MET A 17 0.08 -1.85 -5.49
C MET A 17 0.01 -2.31 -4.03
N VAL A 18 0.12 -1.38 -3.09
CA VAL A 18 0.00 -1.71 -1.68
C VAL A 18 -1.44 -2.15 -1.38
N ALA A 19 -1.55 -3.28 -0.69
CA ALA A 19 -2.79 -3.95 -0.31
C ALA A 19 -2.96 -4.03 1.22
N CYS A 20 -2.46 -3.01 1.92
CA CYS A 20 -2.60 -2.83 3.36
C CYS A 20 -2.47 -1.35 3.73
N ASP A 21 -2.87 -1.00 4.95
CA ASP A 21 -2.72 0.37 5.44
C ASP A 21 -1.28 0.56 5.93
N MET A 22 -0.50 1.32 5.17
CA MET A 22 0.79 1.84 5.62
C MET A 22 0.57 3.21 6.26
N PHE A 23 1.28 3.47 7.37
CA PHE A 23 1.25 4.74 8.06
C PHE A 23 2.54 5.53 7.81
N ILE A 24 2.42 6.84 7.91
CA ILE A 24 3.52 7.79 7.83
C ILE A 24 3.68 8.42 9.22
N GLU A 25 4.89 8.40 9.75
CA GLU A 25 5.21 9.11 11.00
C GLU A 25 5.65 10.55 10.72
N LEU A 26 5.47 11.44 11.69
CA LEU A 26 5.93 12.82 11.58
C LEU A 26 7.45 12.86 11.43
N HIS A 27 7.91 13.52 10.37
CA HIS A 27 9.31 13.70 10.07
C HIS A 27 9.52 15.14 9.59
N PRO A 28 10.68 15.79 9.83
CA PRO A 28 10.91 17.18 9.40
C PRO A 28 10.71 17.44 7.89
N ARG A 29 10.83 16.39 7.07
CA ARG A 29 10.58 16.44 5.62
C ARG A 29 9.13 16.12 5.24
N ILE A 30 8.27 15.76 6.17
CA ILE A 30 6.87 15.43 5.91
C ILE A 30 6.02 16.57 6.47
N VAL A 31 5.53 17.42 5.57
CA VAL A 31 4.76 18.60 5.94
C VAL A 31 3.28 18.29 5.80
N ARG A 32 2.52 18.61 6.85
CA ARG A 32 1.06 18.54 6.81
C ARG A 32 0.50 19.79 6.13
N LEU A 33 -0.35 19.59 5.13
CA LEU A 33 -1.02 20.66 4.39
C LEU A 33 -2.38 21.02 5.02
N SER A 34 -2.86 22.24 4.73
CA SER A 34 -4.25 22.63 5.01
C SER A 34 -5.22 21.82 4.14
N ASP A 35 -6.51 21.86 4.45
CA ASP A 35 -7.52 21.14 3.67
C ASP A 35 -7.53 21.61 2.20
N GLU A 36 -7.42 22.91 1.97
CA GLU A 36 -7.43 23.51 0.63
C GLU A 36 -6.20 23.07 -0.17
N ALA A 37 -5.01 23.15 0.43
CA ALA A 37 -3.77 22.75 -0.23
C ALA A 37 -3.70 21.23 -0.47
N ALA A 38 -4.27 20.42 0.44
CA ALA A 38 -4.35 18.97 0.27
C ALA A 38 -5.27 18.57 -0.89
N GLU A 39 -6.42 19.23 -1.03
CA GLU A 39 -7.37 18.98 -2.12
C GLU A 39 -6.83 19.47 -3.47
N GLU A 40 -6.05 20.55 -3.49
CA GLU A 40 -5.33 21.00 -4.69
C GLU A 40 -4.23 20.01 -5.10
N SER A 41 -3.46 19.50 -4.13
CA SER A 41 -2.38 18.55 -4.35
C SER A 41 -2.87 17.19 -4.86
N CYS A 42 -3.97 16.68 -4.30
CA CYS A 42 -4.56 15.42 -4.67
C CYS A 42 -6.09 15.50 -4.53
N PRO A 43 -6.80 15.90 -5.60
CA PRO A 43 -8.26 15.97 -5.58
C PRO A 43 -8.89 14.65 -5.15
N GLY A 44 -9.78 14.71 -4.16
CA GLY A 44 -10.40 13.53 -3.54
C GLY A 44 -9.56 12.83 -2.48
N ALA A 45 -8.39 13.35 -2.11
CA ALA A 45 -7.62 12.85 -0.97
C ALA A 45 -8.41 12.96 0.33
N LEU A 46 -9.23 14.01 0.50
CA LEU A 46 -10.06 14.19 1.70
C LEU A 46 -11.41 13.47 1.61
N SER A 47 -11.61 12.64 0.58
CA SER A 47 -12.84 11.87 0.40
C SER A 47 -12.84 10.58 1.23
N THR A 48 -14.02 10.01 1.43
CA THR A 48 -14.17 8.70 2.10
C THR A 48 -13.54 7.53 1.32
N ALA A 49 -13.21 7.72 0.03
CA ALA A 49 -12.48 6.75 -0.78
C ALA A 49 -10.95 6.77 -0.54
N CYS A 50 -10.45 7.78 0.19
CA CYS A 50 -9.07 7.87 0.65
C CYS A 50 -9.04 8.14 2.15
N HIS A 51 -9.41 7.14 2.95
CA HIS A 51 -9.57 7.33 4.41
C HIS A 51 -8.26 7.66 5.17
N ARG A 52 -7.11 7.52 4.50
CA ARG A 52 -5.79 7.90 5.03
C ARG A 52 -5.48 9.38 4.78
N GLU A 53 -6.28 10.02 3.94
CA GLU A 53 -6.11 11.40 3.47
C GLU A 53 -4.85 11.66 2.65
N PHE A 54 -4.11 10.62 2.28
CA PHE A 54 -2.93 10.72 1.44
C PHE A 54 -2.80 9.54 0.49
N TRP A 55 -2.09 9.78 -0.60
CA TRP A 55 -1.57 8.74 -1.49
C TRP A 55 -0.05 8.78 -1.44
N ALA A 56 0.55 7.68 -1.04
CA ALA A 56 2.00 7.55 -1.00
C ALA A 56 2.54 6.64 -2.12
N SER A 57 3.78 6.93 -2.50
CA SER A 57 4.62 6.09 -3.34
C SER A 57 5.79 5.59 -2.52
N TRP A 58 5.95 4.28 -2.45
CA TRP A 58 6.97 3.61 -1.66
C TRP A 58 7.96 2.87 -2.56
N ALA A 59 9.17 2.63 -2.06
CA ALA A 59 10.12 1.76 -2.73
C ALA A 59 10.88 0.88 -1.73
N ILE A 60 11.14 -0.37 -2.10
CA ILE A 60 12.12 -1.23 -1.44
C ILE A 60 13.32 -1.35 -2.38
N LYS A 61 14.46 -0.83 -1.92
CA LYS A 61 15.73 -0.81 -2.68
C LYS A 61 16.88 -1.18 -1.76
N GLY A 62 17.69 -2.16 -2.17
CA GLY A 62 18.78 -2.68 -1.35
C GLY A 62 18.29 -3.20 0.02
N GLY A 63 17.10 -3.80 0.05
CA GLY A 63 16.50 -4.31 1.30
C GLY A 63 16.00 -3.23 2.28
N LYS A 64 15.91 -1.97 1.87
CA LYS A 64 15.41 -0.85 2.69
C LYS A 64 14.14 -0.26 2.10
N LEU A 65 13.18 0.04 2.97
CA LEU A 65 11.94 0.73 2.63
C LEU A 65 12.14 2.24 2.63
N TYR A 66 11.65 2.89 1.59
CA TYR A 66 11.68 4.33 1.40
C TYR A 66 10.29 4.86 1.08
N LEU A 67 9.94 6.00 1.67
CA LEU A 67 8.89 6.86 1.17
C LEU A 67 9.47 7.70 0.02
N VAL A 68 9.01 7.45 -1.20
CA VAL A 68 9.47 8.14 -2.41
C VAL A 68 8.72 9.45 -2.62
N ASP A 69 7.41 9.42 -2.40
CA ASP A 69 6.54 10.58 -2.54
C ASP A 69 5.28 10.41 -1.68
N VAL A 70 4.65 11.52 -1.30
CA VAL A 70 3.32 11.54 -0.71
C VAL A 70 2.59 12.81 -1.11
N ILE A 71 1.32 12.66 -1.49
CA ILE A 71 0.43 13.75 -1.88
C ILE A 71 -0.90 13.68 -1.13
N GLY A 72 -1.63 14.79 -1.08
CA GLY A 72 -2.87 14.95 -0.29
C GLY A 72 -2.60 15.67 1.04
N ARG A 73 -2.99 15.09 2.17
CA ARG A 73 -2.84 15.69 3.51
C ARG A 73 -1.38 15.96 3.89
N PHE A 74 -0.46 15.18 3.33
CA PHE A 74 0.96 15.27 3.58
C PHE A 74 1.70 15.45 2.26
N VAL A 75 2.82 16.18 2.32
CA VAL A 75 3.77 16.30 1.23
C VAL A 75 5.18 15.99 1.70
N LEU A 76 5.96 15.30 0.87
CA LEU A 76 7.39 15.07 1.11
C LEU A 76 8.20 16.24 0.53
N VAL A 77 9.00 16.89 1.38
CA VAL A 77 9.88 18.00 1.00
C VAL A 77 11.26 17.49 0.64
N GLY A 78 11.79 17.97 -0.49
CA GLY A 78 13.07 17.57 -1.05
C GLY A 78 12.96 16.39 -2.01
N GLU A 79 13.98 16.20 -2.83
CA GLU A 79 13.93 15.26 -3.97
C GLU A 79 14.33 13.82 -3.60
N GLU A 80 15.07 13.64 -2.51
CA GLU A 80 15.61 12.33 -2.13
C GLU A 80 14.55 11.46 -1.43
N PRO A 81 14.40 10.18 -1.80
CA PRO A 81 13.55 9.24 -1.05
C PRO A 81 13.91 9.21 0.44
N LEU A 82 12.90 9.19 1.30
CA LEU A 82 13.07 9.20 2.74
C LEU A 82 13.09 7.78 3.28
N PHE A 83 14.19 7.37 3.92
CA PHE A 83 14.29 6.06 4.56
C PHE A 83 13.24 5.95 5.67
N ALA A 84 12.39 4.93 5.58
CA ALA A 84 11.23 4.75 6.43
C ALA A 84 11.59 3.95 7.70
N GLU A 85 12.57 4.43 8.47
CA GLU A 85 13.06 3.74 9.68
C GLU A 85 11.98 3.55 10.75
N TRP A 86 10.91 4.35 10.71
CA TRP A 86 9.76 4.25 11.59
C TRP A 86 8.86 3.04 11.32
N TYR A 87 8.93 2.46 10.13
CA TYR A 87 7.98 1.44 9.72
C TYR A 87 8.42 0.04 10.17
N SER A 88 7.57 -0.59 11.00
CA SER A 88 7.67 -2.01 11.38
C SER A 88 6.32 -2.69 11.18
N GLY A 89 6.29 -3.74 10.35
CA GLY A 89 5.05 -4.43 10.00
C GLY A 89 5.18 -5.31 8.75
N THR A 90 4.05 -5.90 8.33
CA THR A 90 4.00 -6.69 7.09
C THR A 90 3.37 -5.86 5.98
N ILE A 91 4.17 -5.51 4.98
CA ILE A 91 3.67 -4.90 3.73
C ILE A 91 3.04 -6.00 2.90
N ARG A 92 1.80 -5.75 2.46
CA ARG A 92 1.06 -6.61 1.54
C ARG A 92 0.95 -5.86 0.22
N ALA A 93 1.22 -6.53 -0.89
CA ALA A 93 1.13 -5.91 -2.19
C ALA A 93 0.59 -6.88 -3.27
N GLY A 94 -0.02 -6.30 -4.30
CA GLY A 94 -0.45 -6.99 -5.50
C GLY A 94 0.35 -6.52 -6.72
N ALA A 95 0.84 -7.45 -7.54
CA ALA A 95 1.58 -7.12 -8.76
C ALA A 95 1.11 -7.96 -9.96
N GLY A 96 1.43 -7.48 -11.18
CA GLY A 96 0.97 -8.08 -12.43
C GLY A 96 -0.48 -7.72 -12.77
N LYS A 97 -1.14 -8.55 -13.57
CA LYS A 97 -2.50 -8.24 -14.06
C LYS A 97 -3.51 -8.26 -12.91
N MET A 98 -4.42 -7.28 -12.92
CA MET A 98 -5.61 -7.30 -12.05
C MET A 98 -6.54 -8.44 -12.48
N LEU A 99 -6.68 -9.46 -11.62
CA LEU A 99 -7.54 -10.61 -11.84
C LEU A 99 -8.98 -10.35 -11.36
N ARG A 100 -9.14 -9.57 -10.28
CA ARG A 100 -10.45 -9.20 -9.75
C ARG A 100 -10.41 -7.79 -9.16
N ARG A 101 -11.26 -6.90 -9.69
CA ARG A 101 -11.45 -5.55 -9.13
C ARG A 101 -12.06 -5.62 -7.72
N PRO A 102 -11.67 -4.72 -6.81
CA PRO A 102 -12.26 -4.67 -5.48
C PRO A 102 -13.70 -4.16 -5.56
N THR A 103 -14.59 -4.83 -4.84
CA THR A 103 -15.88 -4.22 -4.43
C THR A 103 -15.71 -3.45 -3.12
N ILE A 104 -14.75 -3.86 -2.30
CA ILE A 104 -14.32 -3.23 -1.04
C ILE A 104 -12.82 -3.54 -0.82
N GLY A 105 -12.07 -2.59 -0.24
CA GLY A 105 -10.65 -2.77 0.04
C GLY A 105 -9.79 -2.85 -1.22
N TYR A 106 -8.99 -3.91 -1.33
CA TYR A 106 -7.92 -4.04 -2.32
C TYR A 106 -8.24 -5.06 -3.42
N GLY A 107 -7.77 -4.78 -4.64
CA GLY A 107 -7.91 -5.69 -5.78
C GLY A 107 -7.05 -6.94 -5.66
N LEU A 108 -7.43 -8.01 -6.37
CA LEU A 108 -6.60 -9.21 -6.49
C LEU A 108 -5.82 -9.16 -7.81
N CYS A 109 -4.50 -9.28 -7.71
CA CYS A 109 -3.60 -9.37 -8.85
C CYS A 109 -3.05 -10.79 -9.02
N GLU A 110 -2.38 -11.05 -10.15
CA GLU A 110 -1.68 -12.31 -10.44
C GLU A 110 -0.63 -12.66 -9.40
N ARG A 111 0.03 -11.67 -8.80
CA ARG A 111 0.99 -11.87 -7.72
C ARG A 111 0.47 -11.24 -6.46
N LYS A 112 0.55 -11.99 -5.36
CA LYS A 112 0.44 -11.50 -3.99
C LYS A 112 1.81 -11.57 -3.37
N ILE A 113 2.22 -10.45 -2.78
CA ILE A 113 3.52 -10.30 -2.15
C ILE A 113 3.27 -9.93 -0.68
N GLU A 114 3.98 -10.59 0.23
CA GLU A 114 4.09 -10.17 1.63
C GLU A 114 5.56 -9.94 1.96
N ILE A 115 5.85 -8.80 2.57
CA ILE A 115 7.20 -8.40 2.96
C ILE A 115 7.16 -8.03 4.44
N GLU A 116 7.91 -8.77 5.26
CA GLU A 116 8.15 -8.40 6.64
C GLU A 116 9.20 -7.28 6.68
N VAL A 117 8.85 -6.16 7.31
CA VAL A 117 9.71 -5.00 7.49
C VAL A 117 9.87 -4.74 8.98
N LYS A 118 11.11 -4.49 9.40
CA LYS A 118 11.45 -4.06 10.75
C LYS A 118 12.36 -2.85 10.68
N ASP A 119 11.93 -1.75 11.29
CA ASP A 119 12.66 -0.48 11.37
C ASP A 119 13.13 -0.01 9.98
N GLY A 120 12.23 -0.10 8.99
CA GLY A 120 12.49 0.21 7.59
C GLY A 120 13.31 -0.85 6.83
N ILE A 121 13.76 -1.94 7.47
CA ILE A 121 14.54 -3.01 6.83
C ILE A 121 13.63 -4.16 6.40
N ALA A 122 13.66 -4.53 5.12
CA ALA A 122 12.96 -5.69 4.60
C ALA A 122 13.71 -6.97 5.00
N LEU A 123 13.04 -7.87 5.72
CA LEU A 123 13.62 -9.08 6.29
C LEU A 123 13.30 -10.33 5.47
N HIS A 124 12.01 -10.55 5.21
CA HIS A 124 11.53 -11.75 4.52
C HIS A 124 10.45 -11.40 3.51
N GLN A 125 10.49 -12.03 2.34
CA GLN A 125 9.51 -11.86 1.28
C GLN A 125 8.90 -13.20 0.89
N ARG A 126 7.57 -13.24 0.80
CA ARG A 126 6.80 -14.36 0.26
C ARG A 126 6.00 -13.90 -0.94
N GLU A 127 5.95 -14.73 -1.98
CA GLU A 127 5.17 -14.49 -3.19
C GLU A 127 4.27 -15.69 -3.47
N TRP A 128 3.00 -15.41 -3.81
CA TRP A 128 2.07 -16.40 -4.35
C TRP A 128 1.57 -15.94 -5.71
N ARG A 129 1.43 -16.89 -6.64
CA ARG A 129 0.87 -16.63 -7.97
C ARG A 129 -0.51 -17.22 -8.14
N PHE A 130 -1.42 -16.38 -8.60
CA PHE A 130 -2.79 -16.71 -8.94
C PHE A 130 -2.94 -16.69 -10.46
N TYR A 131 -3.82 -17.55 -10.96
CA TYR A 131 -4.10 -17.63 -12.39
C TYR A 131 -5.61 -17.78 -12.61
N LEU A 132 -6.10 -17.27 -13.73
CA LEU A 132 -7.47 -17.50 -14.17
C LEU A 132 -7.52 -18.76 -15.05
N SER A 133 -8.34 -19.72 -14.64
CA SER A 133 -8.73 -20.86 -15.47
C SER A 133 -10.21 -20.73 -15.78
N GLY A 134 -10.53 -20.15 -16.93
CA GLY A 134 -11.89 -19.69 -17.24
C GLY A 134 -12.31 -18.57 -16.28
N ASN A 135 -13.44 -18.74 -15.59
CA ASN A 135 -13.95 -17.78 -14.60
C ASN A 135 -13.53 -18.10 -13.16
N VAL A 136 -12.65 -19.08 -12.96
CA VAL A 136 -12.21 -19.54 -11.64
C VAL A 136 -10.78 -19.06 -11.39
N ILE A 137 -10.58 -18.39 -10.25
CA ILE A 137 -9.25 -18.03 -9.75
C ILE A 137 -8.65 -19.28 -9.10
N GLN A 138 -7.49 -19.71 -9.59
CA GLN A 138 -6.68 -20.76 -9.01
C GLN A 138 -5.66 -20.14 -8.06
N ALA A 139 -5.48 -20.75 -6.90
CA ALA A 139 -4.54 -20.32 -5.86
C ALA A 139 -3.68 -21.51 -5.40
N PRO A 140 -2.41 -21.27 -5.01
CA PRO A 140 -1.58 -22.26 -4.35
C PRO A 140 -2.24 -22.76 -3.04
N PRO A 141 -2.04 -24.03 -2.63
CA PRO A 141 -2.66 -24.58 -1.41
C PRO A 141 -2.30 -23.83 -0.13
N ASP A 142 -1.11 -23.24 -0.07
CA ASP A 142 -0.57 -22.47 1.05
C ASP A 142 -0.86 -20.97 0.94
N ALA A 143 -1.51 -20.52 -0.14
CA ALA A 143 -1.78 -19.11 -0.34
C ALA A 143 -2.76 -18.60 0.72
N PRO A 144 -2.44 -17.49 1.42
CA PRO A 144 -3.39 -16.90 2.34
C PRO A 144 -4.59 -16.39 1.54
N PRO A 145 -5.79 -16.31 2.14
CA PRO A 145 -6.99 -15.86 1.45
C PRO A 145 -6.72 -14.55 0.71
N PRO A 146 -7.27 -14.38 -0.51
CA PRO A 146 -7.05 -13.16 -1.28
C PRO A 146 -7.58 -11.96 -0.48
N TYR A 147 -6.90 -10.81 -0.56
CA TYR A 147 -7.21 -9.60 0.22
C TYR A 147 -8.55 -8.92 -0.12
N VAL A 148 -9.45 -9.66 -0.75
CA VAL A 148 -10.70 -9.13 -1.26
C VAL A 148 -11.64 -8.89 -0.11
N GLY A 149 -11.91 -7.62 0.14
CA GLY A 149 -12.80 -7.18 1.20
C GLY A 149 -12.28 -7.41 2.61
N GLU A 150 -10.96 -7.58 2.81
CA GLU A 150 -10.43 -7.51 4.16
C GLU A 150 -10.54 -6.08 4.68
N LEU A 151 -11.30 -5.95 5.77
CA LEU A 151 -11.43 -4.69 6.49
C LEU A 151 -10.06 -4.25 7.01
N PRO A 152 -9.72 -2.96 6.91
CA PRO A 152 -8.61 -2.34 7.64
C PRO A 152 -8.48 -2.87 9.07
N SER A 153 -7.25 -3.12 9.53
CA SER A 153 -6.97 -3.78 10.82
C SER A 153 -7.60 -3.06 12.03
N TRP A 154 -7.83 -1.76 11.94
CA TRP A 154 -8.46 -0.95 12.98
C TRP A 154 -9.96 -1.19 13.14
N ILE A 155 -10.64 -1.77 12.13
CA ILE A 155 -12.04 -2.20 12.24
C ILE A 155 -12.15 -3.51 13.03
N ARG A 156 -11.13 -4.38 13.00
CA ARG A 156 -11.12 -5.63 13.80
C ARG A 156 -10.99 -5.39 15.31
N LYS A 157 -10.62 -4.18 15.75
CA LYS A 157 -10.42 -3.83 17.18
C LYS A 157 -11.68 -3.31 17.90
N LYS A 158 -12.86 -3.41 17.31
CA LYS A 158 -14.13 -3.15 18.00
C LYS A 158 -14.96 -4.43 18.10
N GLN A 159 -14.53 -5.35 18.98
CA GLN A 159 -15.40 -6.34 19.62
C GLN A 159 -15.02 -6.44 21.10
#